data_AF-A0A3D0DY46-F1
#
_entry.id   AF-A0A3D0DY46-F1
#
_cell.length_a   1.000
_cell.length_b   1.000
_cell.length_c   1.000
_cell.angle_alpha   90.00
_cell.angle_beta   90.00
_cell.angle_gamma   90.00
#
_symmetry.space_group_name_H-M   'P 1'
#
loop_
_entity.id
_entity.type
_entity.pdbx_description
1 polymer ?
#
loop_
_entity_poly.entity_id
_entity_poly.type
_entity_poly.pdbx_seq_one_letter_code
_entity_poly.pdbx_strand_id
1 'polypeptide(L)'
;MRFRNRLLILVVTLLVPSFIGAALAVAYVYAEQQKDQERNIAETGRAFALLIDNEMRHHEGILRTLAASPALASGDHAEFHEHARRAAEGVDAVAVLYGLDGKPLLNTNRPLGMPLSGRDPSNLPALMQRLGGE
;
A
#
# COMPACT_ATOMS: atom_id res chain seq x y z
N MET A 1 31.27 54.63 -40.99
CA MET A 1 31.16 53.60 -39.91
C MET A 1 30.24 54.00 -38.74
N ARG A 2 29.94 55.28 -38.46
CA ARG A 2 29.12 55.72 -37.29
C ARG A 2 27.61 55.44 -37.35
N PHE A 3 27.00 55.41 -38.55
CA PHE A 3 25.55 55.19 -38.70
C PHE A 3 25.13 53.74 -38.40
N ARG A 4 25.93 52.76 -38.83
CA ARG A 4 25.67 51.33 -38.60
C ARG A 4 25.72 50.96 -37.11
N ASN A 5 26.59 51.62 -36.34
CA ASN A 5 26.69 51.41 -34.90
C ASN A 5 25.48 51.99 -34.12
N ARG A 6 24.93 53.12 -34.57
CA ARG A 6 23.72 53.71 -33.95
C ARG A 6 22.48 52.86 -34.19
N LEU A 7 22.34 52.28 -35.39
CA LEU A 7 21.27 51.32 -35.69
C LEU A 7 21.40 50.05 -34.86
N LEU A 8 22.62 49.51 -34.70
CA LEU A 8 22.86 48.34 -33.86
C LEU A 8 22.49 48.57 -32.40
N ILE A 9 22.86 49.72 -31.81
CA ILE A 9 22.50 50.05 -30.43
C ILE A 9 20.97 50.11 -30.26
N LEU A 10 20.25 50.73 -31.19
CA LEU A 10 18.78 50.79 -31.15
C LEU A 10 18.13 49.41 -31.20
N VAL A 11 18.60 48.54 -32.09
CA VAL A 11 18.10 47.17 -32.24
C VAL A 11 18.39 46.34 -30.99
N VAL A 12 19.59 46.47 -30.43
CA VAL A 12 19.99 45.76 -29.19
C VAL A 12 19.17 46.24 -28.00
N THR A 13 18.94 47.55 -27.83
CA THR A 13 18.12 48.09 -26.74
C THR A 13 16.67 47.60 -26.77
N LEU A 14 16.14 47.30 -27.96
CA LEU A 14 14.78 46.76 -28.10
C LEU A 14 14.73 45.24 -27.92
N LEU A 15 15.71 44.50 -28.47
CA LEU A 15 15.74 43.04 -28.41
C LEU A 15 16.12 42.49 -27.03
N VAL A 16 17.07 43.14 -26.34
CA VAL A 16 17.58 42.68 -25.03
C VAL A 16 16.46 42.51 -23.99
N PRO A 17 15.60 43.50 -23.69
CA PRO A 17 14.55 43.35 -22.69
C PRO A 17 13.52 42.28 -23.08
N SER A 18 13.23 42.11 -24.37
CA SER A 18 12.34 41.05 -24.85
C SER A 18 12.95 39.66 -24.62
N PHE A 19 14.26 39.50 -24.86
CA PHE A 19 14.97 38.25 -24.60
C PHE A 19 15.07 37.94 -23.11
N ILE A 20 15.31 38.96 -22.27
CA ILE A 20 15.34 38.80 -20.81
C ILE A 20 13.97 38.36 -20.30
N GLY A 21 12.88 38.99 -20.77
CA GLY A 21 11.52 38.60 -20.41
C GLY A 21 11.20 37.15 -20.79
N ALA A 22 11.58 36.74 -22.01
CA ALA A 22 11.40 35.36 -22.46
C ALA A 22 12.21 34.36 -21.63
N ALA A 23 13.48 34.68 -21.34
CA ALA A 23 14.35 33.82 -20.53
C ALA A 23 13.83 33.67 -19.10
N LEU A 24 13.34 34.76 -18.48
CA LEU A 24 12.73 34.72 -17.15
C LEU A 24 11.42 33.93 -17.14
N ALA A 25 10.58 34.08 -18.16
CA ALA A 25 9.35 33.31 -18.29
C ALA A 25 9.64 31.81 -18.40
N VAL A 26 10.62 31.43 -19.22
CA VAL A 26 11.07 30.03 -19.35
C VAL A 26 11.62 29.53 -18.02
N ALA A 27 12.50 30.28 -17.35
CA ALA A 27 13.07 29.89 -16.07
C ALA A 27 11.99 29.73 -14.97
N TYR A 28 11.00 30.61 -14.95
CA TYR A 28 9.87 30.54 -14.02
C TYR A 28 9.01 29.29 -14.27
N VAL A 29 8.64 29.04 -15.53
CA VAL A 29 7.87 27.84 -15.92
C VAL A 29 8.65 26.57 -15.60
N TYR A 30 9.96 26.56 -15.81
CA TYR A 30 10.81 25.42 -15.52
C TYR A 30 10.89 25.12 -14.00
N ALA A 31 11.00 26.17 -13.18
CA ALA A 31 10.99 26.04 -11.72
C ALA A 31 9.64 25.56 -11.18
N GLU A 32 8.54 25.97 -11.80
CA GLU A 32 7.18 25.52 -11.42
C GLU A 32 6.95 24.06 -11.81
N GLN A 33 7.33 23.66 -13.03
CA GLN A 33 7.23 22.27 -13.49
C GLN A 33 7.99 21.28 -12.60
N GLN A 34 9.11 21.69 -12.03
CA GLN A 34 9.93 20.83 -11.17
C GLN A 34 9.25 20.56 -9.81
N LYS A 35 8.48 21.52 -9.28
CA LYS A 35 7.71 21.34 -8.04
C LYS A 35 6.46 20.48 -8.23
N ASP A 36 5.83 20.55 -9.39
CA ASP A 36 4.62 19.77 -9.69
C ASP A 36 4.93 18.28 -9.93
N GLN A 37 6.11 17.96 -10.46
CA GLN A 37 6.50 16.57 -10.72
C GLN A 37 6.73 15.76 -9.42
N GLU A 38 7.31 16.38 -8.39
CA GLU A 38 7.48 15.73 -7.07
C GLU A 38 6.15 15.51 -6.35
N ARG A 39 5.20 16.46 -6.48
CA ARG A 39 3.86 16.36 -5.89
C ARG A 39 3.05 15.21 -6.48
N ASN A 40 3.08 15.04 -7.80
CA ASN A 40 2.31 13.98 -8.48
C ASN A 40 2.74 12.56 -8.08
N ILE A 41 4.04 12.34 -7.86
CA ILE A 41 4.55 11.04 -7.39
C ILE A 41 4.17 10.80 -5.93
N ALA A 42 4.27 11.82 -5.08
CA ALA A 42 3.90 11.73 -3.66
C ALA A 42 2.40 11.52 -3.46
N GLU A 43 1.55 12.18 -4.24
CA GLU A 43 0.09 12.02 -4.20
C GLU A 43 -0.34 10.63 -4.65
N THR A 44 0.26 10.11 -5.71
CA THR A 44 0.01 8.74 -6.18
C THR A 44 0.44 7.71 -5.13
N GLY A 45 1.64 7.87 -4.56
CA GLY A 45 2.13 7.01 -3.49
C GLY A 45 1.22 7.02 -2.25
N ARG A 46 0.70 8.19 -1.88
CA ARG A 46 -0.24 8.34 -0.76
C ARG A 46 -1.59 7.68 -1.04
N ALA A 47 -2.11 7.78 -2.26
CA ALA A 47 -3.33 7.09 -2.66
C ALA A 47 -3.18 5.56 -2.56
N PHE A 48 -2.05 5.02 -3.04
CA PHE A 48 -1.73 3.59 -2.90
C PHE A 48 -1.59 3.16 -1.44
N ALA A 49 -0.92 3.95 -0.61
CA ALA A 49 -0.81 3.67 0.83
C ALA A 49 -2.19 3.59 1.50
N LEU A 50 -3.09 4.52 1.18
CA LEU A 50 -4.46 4.50 1.71
C LEU A 50 -5.27 3.28 1.23
N LEU A 51 -5.10 2.87 -0.03
CA LEU A 51 -5.71 1.66 -0.57
C LEU A 51 -5.24 0.40 0.17
N ILE A 52 -3.93 0.26 0.36
CA ILE A 52 -3.33 -0.88 1.07
C ILE A 52 -3.77 -0.89 2.55
N ASP A 53 -3.74 0.26 3.22
CA ASP A 53 -4.20 0.38 4.61
C ASP A 53 -5.67 -0.03 4.75
N ASN A 54 -6.51 0.33 3.78
CA ASN A 54 -7.91 -0.03 3.80
C ASN A 54 -8.11 -1.54 3.60
N GLU A 55 -7.36 -2.14 2.68
CA GLU A 55 -7.37 -3.58 2.44
C GLU A 55 -6.88 -4.38 3.66
N MET A 56 -5.82 -3.91 4.32
CA MET A 56 -5.32 -4.49 5.56
C MET A 56 -6.37 -4.44 6.68
N ARG A 57 -7.05 -3.30 6.86
CA ARG A 57 -8.13 -3.17 7.85
C ARG A 57 -9.33 -4.07 7.52
N HIS A 58 -9.64 -4.26 6.25
CA HIS A 58 -10.71 -5.15 5.82
C HIS A 58 -10.40 -6.61 6.22
N HIS A 59 -9.21 -7.09 5.90
CA HIS A 59 -8.73 -8.41 6.31
C HIS A 59 -8.67 -8.57 7.84
N GLU A 60 -8.19 -7.55 8.56
CA GLU A 60 -8.16 -7.57 10.02
C GLU A 60 -9.57 -7.69 10.61
N GLY A 61 -10.55 -6.97 10.05
CA GLY A 61 -11.95 -7.07 10.46
C GLY A 61 -12.50 -8.49 10.32
N ILE A 62 -12.24 -9.15 9.18
CA ILE A 62 -12.65 -10.54 8.95
C ILE A 62 -11.99 -11.47 9.96
N LEU A 63 -10.68 -11.36 10.18
CA LEU A 63 -9.95 -12.19 11.14
C LEU A 63 -10.45 -11.98 12.58
N ARG A 64 -10.79 -10.75 12.98
CA ARG A 64 -11.39 -10.45 14.29
C ARG A 64 -12.78 -11.09 14.42
N THR A 65 -13.60 -11.05 13.38
CA THR A 65 -14.90 -11.73 13.36
C THR A 65 -14.75 -13.25 13.47
N LEU A 66 -13.79 -13.84 12.75
CA LEU A 66 -13.49 -15.27 12.86
C LEU A 66 -12.97 -15.63 14.25
N ALA A 67 -12.08 -14.82 14.83
CA ALA A 67 -11.56 -15.02 16.18
C ALA A 67 -12.64 -14.91 17.27
N ALA A 68 -13.65 -14.07 17.06
CA ALA A 68 -14.81 -13.93 17.96
C ALA A 68 -15.94 -14.95 17.68
N SER A 69 -15.75 -15.87 16.73
CA SER A 69 -16.76 -16.85 16.34
C SER A 69 -17.10 -17.80 17.51
N PRO A 70 -18.40 -18.03 17.79
CA PRO A 70 -18.82 -19.02 18.79
C PRO A 70 -18.30 -20.43 18.51
N ALA A 71 -18.19 -20.81 17.22
CA ALA A 71 -17.69 -22.13 16.81
C ALA A 71 -16.21 -22.34 17.20
N LEU A 72 -15.42 -21.26 17.22
CA LEU A 72 -14.03 -21.32 17.71
C LEU A 72 -14.00 -21.48 19.24
N ALA A 73 -14.88 -20.79 19.96
CA ALA A 73 -14.97 -20.85 21.42
C ALA A 73 -15.52 -22.20 21.93
N SER A 74 -16.43 -22.84 21.19
CA SER A 74 -16.98 -24.16 21.51
C SER A 74 -16.06 -25.31 21.12
N GLY A 75 -15.01 -25.05 20.33
CA GLY A 75 -14.13 -26.08 19.78
C GLY A 75 -14.74 -26.86 18.61
N ASP A 76 -15.84 -26.38 18.03
CA ASP A 76 -16.42 -26.98 16.82
C ASP A 76 -15.62 -26.54 15.59
N HIS A 77 -14.55 -27.29 15.31
CA HIS A 77 -13.69 -27.05 14.17
C HIS A 77 -14.39 -27.26 12.82
N ALA A 78 -15.48 -28.04 12.75
CA ALA A 78 -16.19 -28.28 11.49
C ALA A 78 -17.06 -27.09 11.12
N GLU A 79 -17.85 -26.57 12.07
CA GLU A 79 -18.62 -25.34 11.87
C GLU A 79 -17.69 -24.14 11.61
N PHE A 80 -16.59 -24.05 12.37
CA PHE A 80 -15.58 -23.01 12.16
C PHE A 80 -14.93 -23.10 10.77
N HIS A 81 -14.63 -24.30 10.26
CA HIS A 81 -14.06 -24.49 8.91
C HIS A 81 -14.98 -23.90 7.83
N GLU A 82 -16.27 -24.20 7.88
CA GLU A 82 -17.22 -23.69 6.90
C GLU A 82 -17.40 -22.17 6.99
N HIS A 83 -17.37 -21.61 8.19
CA HIS A 83 -17.44 -20.16 8.41
C HIS A 83 -16.17 -19.47 7.88
N ALA A 84 -15.01 -20.00 8.22
CA ALA A 84 -13.73 -19.50 7.77
C ALA A 84 -13.57 -19.62 6.24
N ARG A 85 -14.02 -20.73 5.65
CA ARG A 85 -13.96 -20.95 4.20
C ARG A 85 -14.81 -19.93 3.45
N ARG A 86 -16.06 -19.73 3.87
CA ARG A 86 -16.94 -18.71 3.27
C ARG A 86 -16.39 -17.29 3.41
N ALA A 87 -15.82 -16.96 4.57
CA ALA A 87 -15.20 -15.67 4.78
C ALA A 87 -13.96 -15.46 3.89
N ALA A 88 -13.15 -16.50 3.72
CA ALA A 88 -11.93 -16.46 2.92
C ALA A 88 -12.22 -16.40 1.41
N GLU A 89 -13.24 -17.12 0.93
CA GLU A 89 -13.74 -17.03 -0.46
C GLU A 89 -14.21 -15.62 -0.82
N GLY A 90 -14.79 -14.88 0.14
CA GLY A 90 -15.26 -13.51 -0.07
C GLY A 90 -14.15 -12.48 -0.37
N VAL A 91 -12.89 -12.81 -0.05
CA VAL A 91 -11.71 -11.96 -0.25
C VAL A 91 -10.59 -12.65 -1.04
N ASP A 92 -10.90 -13.76 -1.72
CA ASP A 92 -9.94 -14.60 -2.47
C ASP A 92 -8.66 -14.92 -1.65
N ALA A 93 -8.86 -15.24 -0.36
CA ALA A 93 -7.77 -15.52 0.58
C ALA A 93 -7.87 -16.95 1.14
N VAL A 94 -6.88 -17.31 1.96
CA VAL A 94 -6.85 -18.57 2.70
C VAL A 94 -6.69 -18.26 4.19
N ALA A 95 -7.69 -18.66 4.97
CA ALA A 95 -7.61 -18.63 6.44
C ALA A 95 -7.00 -19.93 6.98
N VAL A 96 -6.06 -19.78 7.92
CA VAL A 96 -5.38 -20.89 8.62
C VAL A 96 -5.47 -20.65 10.13
N LEU A 97 -5.91 -21.66 10.87
CA LEU A 97 -5.91 -21.64 12.33
C LEU A 97 -4.68 -22.38 12.85
N TYR A 98 -3.92 -21.73 13.73
CA TYR A 98 -2.79 -22.34 14.44
C TYR A 98 -3.16 -22.58 15.90
N GLY A 99 -2.74 -23.73 16.41
CA GLY A 99 -2.76 -24.02 17.83
C GLY A 99 -1.69 -23.23 18.58
N LEU A 100 -1.80 -23.20 19.90
CA LEU A 100 -0.79 -22.60 20.77
C LEU A 100 0.57 -23.31 20.69
N ASP A 101 0.58 -24.56 20.23
CA ASP A 101 1.80 -25.34 19.99
C ASP A 101 2.46 -25.03 18.62
N GLY A 102 1.95 -24.03 17.91
CA GLY A 102 2.43 -23.61 16.59
C GLY A 102 1.99 -24.51 15.44
N LYS A 103 1.22 -25.56 15.70
CA LYS A 103 0.77 -26.47 14.65
C LYS A 103 -0.49 -25.95 13.96
N PRO A 104 -0.58 -26.05 12.63
CA PRO A 104 -1.80 -25.74 11.92
C PRO A 104 -2.89 -26.75 12.32
N LEU A 105 -4.00 -26.25 12.86
CA LEU A 105 -5.18 -27.04 13.20
C LEU A 105 -6.15 -27.11 12.03
N LEU A 106 -6.25 -26.04 11.25
CA LEU A 106 -7.23 -25.91 10.19
C LEU A 106 -6.68 -25.07 9.04
N ASN A 107 -6.99 -25.46 7.81
CA ASN A 107 -6.67 -24.69 6.61
C ASN A 107 -7.88 -24.74 5.66
N THR A 108 -8.42 -23.57 5.31
CA THR A 108 -9.60 -23.44 4.45
C THR A 108 -9.36 -23.82 2.98
N ASN A 109 -8.11 -23.86 2.53
CA ASN A 109 -7.72 -24.35 1.20
C ASN A 109 -7.72 -25.89 1.11
N ARG A 110 -7.95 -26.59 2.22
CA ARG A 110 -7.97 -28.05 2.28
C ARG A 110 -9.26 -28.55 2.95
N PRO A 111 -9.74 -29.75 2.59
CA PRO A 111 -10.81 -30.41 3.32
C PRO A 111 -10.42 -30.65 4.79
N LEU A 112 -11.41 -30.59 5.69
CA LEU A 112 -11.22 -30.88 7.10
C LEU A 112 -10.68 -32.31 7.30
N GLY A 113 -9.72 -32.47 8.21
CA GLY A 113 -9.17 -33.79 8.59
C GLY A 113 -8.01 -34.30 7.73
N MET A 114 -7.60 -33.57 6.68
CA MET A 114 -6.34 -33.91 5.99
C MET A 114 -5.12 -33.51 6.83
N PRO A 115 -4.04 -34.29 6.80
CA PRO A 115 -2.79 -33.92 7.46
C PRO A 115 -2.29 -32.58 6.89
N LEU A 116 -2.16 -31.60 7.78
CA LEU A 116 -1.69 -30.26 7.46
C LEU A 116 -0.18 -30.20 7.66
N SER A 117 0.57 -30.16 6.55
CA SER A 117 1.97 -29.72 6.56
C SER A 117 1.97 -28.23 6.22
N GLY A 118 1.93 -27.39 7.24
CA GLY A 118 1.94 -25.94 7.11
C GLY A 118 3.35 -25.35 7.19
N ARG A 119 3.60 -24.29 6.42
CA ARG A 119 4.74 -23.40 6.65
C ARG A 119 4.47 -22.64 7.94
N ASP A 120 5.39 -22.74 8.89
CA ASP A 120 5.35 -21.96 10.12
C ASP A 120 5.35 -20.46 9.77
N PRO A 121 4.35 -19.65 10.18
CA PRO A 121 4.35 -18.23 9.91
C PRO A 121 5.61 -17.62 10.54
N SER A 122 6.39 -16.88 9.76
CA SER A 122 7.67 -16.33 10.22
C SER A 122 7.57 -15.43 11.45
N ASN A 123 6.37 -14.95 11.78
CA ASN A 123 6.08 -14.07 12.92
C ASN A 123 5.27 -14.75 14.05
N LEU A 124 4.88 -16.02 13.93
CA LEU A 124 4.09 -16.71 14.96
C LEU A 124 4.79 -16.72 16.34
N PRO A 125 6.11 -17.02 16.44
CA PRO A 125 6.80 -17.02 17.73
C PRO A 125 6.79 -15.64 18.40
N ALA A 126 6.98 -14.57 17.62
CA ALA A 126 6.95 -13.21 18.12
C ALA A 126 5.54 -12.79 18.59
N LEU A 127 4.49 -13.29 17.93
CA LEU A 127 3.11 -13.02 18.31
C LEU A 127 2.73 -13.72 19.61
N MET A 128 3.11 -15.00 19.77
CA MET A 128 2.88 -15.78 20.99
C MET A 128 3.54 -15.14 22.20
N GLN A 129 4.80 -14.70 22.06
CA GLN A 129 5.52 -14.00 23.13
C GLN A 129 4.83 -12.69 23.54
N ARG A 130 4.21 -11.98 22.60
CA ARG A 130 3.53 -10.71 22.86
C ARG A 130 2.14 -10.89 23.47
N LEU A 131 1.48 -12.01 23.19
CA LEU A 131 0.10 -12.30 23.61
C LEU A 131 0.01 -13.25 24.82
N GLY A 132 1.14 -13.73 25.34
CA GLY A 132 1.19 -14.41 26.65
C GLY A 132 0.72 -15.87 26.63
N GLY A 133 0.97 -16.60 25.54
CA GLY A 133 0.78 -18.06 25.53
C GLY A 133 1.92 -18.76 26.24
N GLU A 134 1.80 -18.98 27.55
CA GLU A 134 2.53 -20.02 28.30
C GLU A 134 1.59 -21.16 28.69
#